data_AF-A0AA42UB60-F1
#
_entry.id   AF-A0AA42UB60-F1
#
_cell.length_a   1.000
_cell.length_b   1.000
_cell.length_c   1.000
_cell.angle_alpha   90.00
_cell.angle_beta   90.00
_cell.angle_gamma   90.00
#
_symmetry.space_group_name_H-M   'P 1'
#
loop_
_entity.id
_entity.type
_entity.pdbx_description
1 polymer ?
#
loop_
_entity_poly.entity_id
_entity_poly.type
_entity_poly.pdbx_seq_one_letter_code
_entity_poly.pdbx_strand_id
1 'polypeptide(L)' 'MKVHSNMDLNQLAERMGTEATLDDAAAMRELLVEKFDGQDTAEIPEGEWMALLEEAVA' A
#
# COMPACT_ATOMS: atom_id res chain seq x y z
N MET A 1 -4.51 9.44 -2.11
CA MET A 1 -4.79 8.43 -3.15
C MET A 1 -5.77 7.45 -2.54
N LYS A 2 -6.87 7.12 -3.21
CA LYS A 2 -7.82 6.17 -2.63
C LYS A 2 -7.33 4.73 -2.80
N VAL A 3 -7.47 3.95 -1.73
CA VAL A 3 -7.25 2.52 -1.74
C VAL A 3 -8.37 1.88 -2.53
N HIS A 4 -7.99 1.23 -3.64
CA HIS A 4 -8.88 0.44 -4.47
C HIS A 4 -8.06 -0.60 -5.24
N SER A 5 -8.70 -1.66 -5.71
CA SER A 5 -8.06 -2.72 -6.51
C SER A 5 -7.46 -2.22 -7.83
N ASN A 6 -7.92 -1.07 -8.32
CA ASN A 6 -7.43 -0.40 -9.53
C ASN A 6 -6.49 0.78 -9.25
N MET A 7 -6.00 0.95 -8.01
CA MET A 7 -5.04 2.01 -7.68
C MET A 7 -3.71 1.81 -8.42
N ASP A 8 -2.97 2.90 -8.58
CA ASP A 8 -1.71 2.90 -9.31
C ASP A 8 -0.58 2.26 -8.47
N LEU A 9 -0.11 1.10 -8.91
CA LEU A 9 0.96 0.36 -8.25
C LEU A 9 2.31 1.09 -8.31
N ASN A 10 2.56 1.92 -9.34
CA ASN A 10 3.80 2.70 -9.41
C ASN A 10 3.79 3.78 -8.34
N GLN A 11 2.68 4.52 -8.21
CA GLN A 11 2.54 5.52 -7.14
C GLN A 11 2.55 4.89 -5.75
N LEU A 12 2.02 3.68 -5.62
CA LEU A 12 2.09 2.90 -4.39
C LEU A 12 3.54 2.53 -4.07
N ALA A 13 4.28 1.95 -5.02
CA ALA A 13 5.70 1.64 -4.87
C ALA A 13 6.53 2.88 -4.51
N GLU A 14 6.30 4.01 -5.18
CA GLU A 14 6.96 5.29 -4.87
C GLU A 14 6.66 5.75 -3.43
N ARG A 15 5.45 5.52 -2.92
CA ARG A 15 5.06 5.84 -1.55
C ARG A 15 5.62 4.86 -0.52
N MET A 16 5.75 3.58 -0.88
CA MET A 16 6.36 2.55 -0.05
C MET A 16 7.85 2.83 0.15
N GLY A 17 8.51 3.32 -0.89
CA GLY A 17 9.91 3.75 -0.85
C GLY A 17 10.67 3.29 -2.08
N THR A 18 11.85 3.85 -2.28
CA THR A 18 12.69 3.63 -3.47
C THR A 18 13.16 2.17 -3.64
N GLU A 19 13.05 1.36 -2.60
CA GLU A 19 13.42 -0.06 -2.60
C GLU A 19 12.23 -0.99 -2.87
N ALA A 20 10.99 -0.48 -2.85
CA ALA A 20 9.80 -1.29 -3.09
C ALA A 20 9.64 -1.61 -4.57
N THR A 21 9.44 -2.89 -4.87
CA THR A 21 9.17 -3.37 -6.22
C THR A 21 7.67 -3.28 -6.54
N LEU A 22 7.33 -3.47 -7.82
CA LEU A 22 5.92 -3.54 -8.23
C LEU A 22 5.20 -4.75 -7.63
N ASP A 23 5.92 -5.83 -7.33
CA ASP A 23 5.35 -7.00 -6.66
C ASP A 23 5.02 -6.68 -5.20
N ASP A 24 5.92 -5.99 -4.49
CA ASP A 24 5.66 -5.52 -3.12
C ASP A 24 4.46 -4.56 -3.09
N ALA A 25 4.37 -3.66 -4.07
CA ALA A 25 3.22 -2.76 -4.21
C ALA A 25 1.93 -3.53 -4.52
N ALA A 26 1.98 -4.60 -5.32
CA ALA A 26 0.82 -5.43 -5.59
C ALA A 26 0.34 -6.14 -4.31
N ALA A 27 1.27 -6.71 -3.53
CA ALA A 27 0.98 -7.32 -2.24
C ALA A 27 0.40 -6.30 -1.25
N MET A 28 1.03 -5.13 -1.14
CA MET A 28 0.55 -4.06 -0.28
C MET A 28 -0.85 -3.56 -0.69
N ARG A 29 -1.13 -3.46 -1.99
CA ARG A 29 -2.47 -3.12 -2.47
C ARG A 29 -3.50 -4.15 -2.01
N GLU A 30 -3.22 -5.43 -2.09
CA GLU A 30 -4.17 -6.45 -1.64
C GLU A 30 -4.49 -6.30 -0.15
N LEU A 31 -3.47 -6.11 0.68
CA LEU A 31 -3.64 -5.86 2.12
C LEU A 31 -4.41 -4.57 2.41
N LEU A 32 -4.10 -3.51 1.67
CA LEU A 32 -4.78 -2.22 1.78
C LEU A 32 -6.25 -2.34 1.39
N VAL A 33 -6.56 -3.00 0.27
CA VAL A 33 -7.94 -3.19 -0.19
C VAL A 33 -8.70 -4.07 0.81
N GLU A 34 -8.08 -5.10 1.40
CA GLU A 34 -8.75 -5.94 2.38
C GLU A 34 -9.18 -5.17 3.64
N LYS A 35 -8.33 -4.24 4.11
CA LYS A 35 -8.55 -3.53 5.40
C LYS A 35 -9.12 -2.12 5.25
N PHE A 36 -8.89 -1.46 4.13
CA PHE A 36 -9.08 -0.01 3.94
C PHE A 36 -9.71 0.35 2.58
N ASP A 37 -10.40 -0.57 1.89
CA ASP A 37 -11.05 -0.26 0.60
C ASP A 37 -11.95 0.99 0.67
N GLY A 38 -11.71 1.94 -0.24
CA GLY A 38 -12.42 3.22 -0.30
C GLY A 38 -11.86 4.34 0.59
N GLN A 39 -10.90 4.06 1.47
CA GLN A 39 -10.22 5.07 2.29
C GLN A 39 -9.05 5.72 1.55
N ASP A 40 -8.66 6.94 1.92
CA ASP A 40 -7.44 7.54 1.36
C ASP A 40 -6.19 6.97 2.05
N THR A 41 -5.18 6.59 1.28
CA THR A 41 -3.86 6.17 1.76
C THR A 41 -3.16 7.21 2.62
N ALA A 42 -3.55 8.49 2.52
CA ALA A 42 -3.06 9.57 3.38
C ALA A 42 -3.77 9.63 4.73
N GLU A 43 -4.93 9.00 4.87
CA GLU A 43 -5.65 8.87 6.15
C GLU A 43 -5.22 7.64 6.94
N ILE A 44 -4.42 6.75 6.33
CA ILE A 44 -3.87 5.58 7.00
C ILE A 44 -2.79 6.03 7.98
N PRO A 45 -2.90 5.68 9.28
CA PRO A 45 -1.87 5.98 10.27
C PRO A 45 -0.52 5.37 9.88
N GLU A 46 0.57 6.11 10.09
CA GLU A 46 1.93 5.63 9.75
C GLU A 46 2.29 4.29 10.41
N GLY A 47 1.77 4.01 11.62
CA GLY A 47 2.00 2.73 12.30
C GLY A 47 1.34 1.55 11.60
N GLU A 48 0.10 1.72 11.12
CA GLU A 48 -0.61 0.70 10.32
C GLU A 48 0.07 0.56 8.95
N TRP A 49 0.44 1.68 8.32
CA TRP A 49 1.17 1.68 7.06
C TRP A 49 2.50 0.91 7.15
N MET A 50 3.29 1.13 8.20
CA MET A 50 4.53 0.37 8.42
C MET A 50 4.28 -1.12 8.66
N ALA A 51 3.25 -1.49 9.43
CA ALA A 51 2.92 -2.90 9.66
C ALA A 51 2.53 -3.60 8.34
N LEU A 52 1.78 -2.92 7.48
CA LEU A 52 1.42 -3.41 6.15
C LEU A 52 2.62 -3.49 5.21
N LEU A 53 3.54 -2.52 5.27
CA LEU A 53 4.79 -2.54 4.52
C LEU A 53 5.64 -3.75 4.90
N GLU A 54 5.84 -3.99 6.20
CA GLU A 54 6.58 -5.15 6.69
C GLU A 54 5.92 -6.46 6.25
N GLU A 55 4.59 -6.53 6.24
CA GLU A 55 3.84 -7.71 5.77
C GLU A 55 3.93 -7.90 4.24
N ALA A 56 3.98 -6.81 3.47
CA ALA A 56 4.04 -6.85 2.01
C ALA A 56 5.44 -7.14 1.44
N VAL A 57 6.50 -6.81 2.18
CA VAL A 57 7.91 -6.95 1.76
C VAL A 57 8.58 -8.21 2.38
N ALA A 58 7.87 -8.94 3.24
CA ALA A 58 8.32 -10.19 3.88
C ALA A 58 8.28 -11.41 2.95
#